data_AF-A0A3N6BPZ8-F1
#
_entry.id   AF-A0A3N6BPZ8-F1
#
_cell.length_a   1.000
_cell.length_b   1.000
_cell.length_c   1.000
_cell.angle_alpha   90.00
_cell.angle_beta   90.00
_cell.angle_gamma   90.00
#
_symmetry.space_group_name_H-M   'P 1'
#
loop_
_entity.id
_entity.type
_entity.pdbx_description
1 polymer ?
#
loop_
_entity_poly.entity_id
_entity_poly.type
_entity_poly.pdbx_seq_one_letter_code
_entity_poly.pdbx_strand_id
1 'polypeptide(L)'
;MNNSRKLTYTAIIAAITTISSNIIYIPLGFVKVFPIQHFANILSAVLLGPWYAVLQAFITSTLRLLLGTGTVFAYPGSMIGAFLASFLFAKTQKIAFAGIGEVIGTGIIGAVATYPIAILLLGQKASLFGLVPAFAISSFTGAIMGYGLLKILNKNHILVHISSK
;
A
#
# COMPACT_ATOMS: atom_id res chain seq x y z
N MET A 1 5.56 20.67 -4.26
CA MET A 1 4.34 20.47 -5.06
C MET A 1 3.14 21.18 -4.45
N ASN A 2 2.35 21.87 -5.29
CA ASN A 2 1.04 22.39 -4.90
C ASN A 2 -0.01 21.26 -4.69
N ASN A 3 -1.13 21.61 -4.06
CA ASN A 3 -2.18 20.65 -3.69
C ASN A 3 -2.86 20.01 -4.91
N SER A 4 -3.10 20.78 -5.98
CA SER A 4 -3.73 20.26 -7.20
C SER A 4 -2.88 19.16 -7.84
N ARG A 5 -1.56 19.35 -7.94
CA ARG A 5 -0.65 18.36 -8.52
C ARG A 5 -0.56 17.10 -7.63
N LYS A 6 -0.55 17.25 -6.30
CA LYS A 6 -0.62 16.10 -5.39
C LYS A 6 -1.91 15.31 -5.56
N LEU A 7 -3.04 16.00 -5.70
CA LEU A 7 -4.33 15.36 -5.95
C LEU A 7 -4.34 14.62 -7.29
N THR A 8 -3.80 15.23 -8.36
CA THR A 8 -3.67 14.58 -9.67
C THR A 8 -2.83 13.30 -9.60
N TYR A 9 -1.65 13.33 -8.98
CA TYR A 9 -0.85 12.12 -8.84
C TYR A 9 -1.50 11.07 -7.94
N THR A 10 -2.20 11.49 -6.87
CA THR A 10 -3.00 10.59 -6.02
C THR A 10 -4.03 9.84 -6.86
N ALA A 11 -4.77 10.56 -7.72
CA ALA A 11 -5.78 9.99 -8.60
C ALA A 11 -5.16 9.05 -9.65
N ILE A 12 -4.05 9.44 -10.28
CA ILE A 12 -3.35 8.61 -11.28
C ILE A 12 -2.85 7.32 -10.65
N ILE A 13 -2.15 7.40 -9.51
CA ILE A 13 -1.67 6.22 -8.79
C ILE A 13 -2.86 5.36 -8.41
N ALA A 14 -3.91 5.93 -7.81
CA ALA A 14 -5.08 5.17 -7.41
C ALA A 14 -5.74 4.43 -8.59
N ALA A 15 -5.87 5.06 -9.75
CA ALA A 15 -6.44 4.46 -10.96
C ALA A 15 -5.58 3.29 -11.48
N ILE A 16 -4.26 3.51 -11.62
CA ILE A 16 -3.33 2.47 -12.06
C ILE A 16 -3.37 1.30 -11.09
N THR A 17 -3.26 1.56 -9.78
CA THR A 17 -3.28 0.53 -8.74
C THR A 17 -4.59 -0.24 -8.76
N THR A 18 -5.73 0.42 -8.95
CA THR A 18 -7.05 -0.25 -9.03
C THR A 18 -7.09 -1.29 -10.15
N ILE A 19 -6.66 -0.91 -11.35
CA ILE A 19 -6.71 -1.79 -12.53
C ILE A 19 -5.70 -2.94 -12.40
N SER A 20 -4.48 -2.62 -11.95
CA SER A 20 -3.36 -3.58 -11.94
C SER A 20 -3.36 -4.53 -10.74
N SER A 21 -3.99 -4.17 -9.61
CA SER A 21 -3.93 -4.96 -8.36
C SER A 21 -4.49 -6.37 -8.45
N ASN A 22 -5.31 -6.68 -9.45
CA ASN A 22 -5.92 -8.00 -9.61
C ASN A 22 -5.36 -8.77 -10.83
N ILE A 23 -4.59 -8.08 -11.67
CA ILE A 23 -3.99 -8.64 -12.89
C ILE A 23 -2.56 -9.09 -12.58
N ILE A 24 -1.81 -8.26 -11.85
CA ILE A 24 -0.39 -8.53 -11.55
C ILE A 24 -0.31 -9.27 -10.22
N TYR A 25 -0.03 -10.57 -10.30
CA TYR A 25 0.25 -11.41 -9.14
C TYR A 25 1.51 -12.24 -9.35
N ILE A 26 2.18 -12.55 -8.24
CA ILE A 26 3.33 -13.45 -8.22
C ILE A 26 2.87 -14.78 -7.62
N PRO A 27 2.92 -15.89 -8.37
CA PRO A 27 2.63 -17.21 -7.81
C PRO A 27 3.81 -17.64 -6.91
N LEU A 28 3.55 -17.82 -5.62
CA LEU A 28 4.50 -18.38 -4.66
C LEU A 28 3.95 -19.72 -4.15
N GLY A 29 4.35 -20.80 -4.81
CA GLY A 29 3.79 -22.13 -4.56
C GLY A 29 2.28 -22.15 -4.81
N PHE A 30 1.50 -22.45 -3.78
CA PHE A 30 0.03 -22.51 -3.85
C PHE A 30 -0.67 -21.17 -3.58
N VAL A 31 0.08 -20.10 -3.26
CA VAL A 31 -0.49 -18.79 -2.89
C VAL A 31 -0.19 -17.76 -3.99
N LYS A 32 -1.19 -16.94 -4.33
CA LYS A 32 -1.01 -15.78 -5.22
C LYS A 32 -0.78 -14.52 -4.40
N VAL A 33 0.31 -13.82 -4.68
CA VAL A 33 0.68 -12.57 -4.01
C VAL A 33 0.35 -11.38 -4.90
N PHE A 34 -0.29 -10.34 -4.37
CA PHE A 34 -0.76 -9.17 -5.11
C PHE A 34 -0.04 -7.89 -4.63
N PRO A 35 1.22 -7.66 -5.05
CA PRO A 35 2.09 -6.66 -4.42
C PRO A 35 1.76 -5.21 -4.79
N ILE A 36 0.91 -4.98 -5.79
CA ILE A 36 0.73 -3.65 -6.41
C ILE A 36 0.16 -2.60 -5.46
N GLN A 37 -0.74 -2.99 -4.55
CA GLN A 37 -1.27 -2.07 -3.54
C GLN A 37 -0.16 -1.53 -2.64
N HIS A 38 0.67 -2.43 -2.11
CA HIS A 38 1.74 -2.09 -1.16
C HIS A 38 2.86 -1.31 -1.85
N PHE A 39 3.16 -1.66 -3.11
CA PHE A 39 4.04 -0.89 -3.98
C PHE A 39 3.53 0.56 -4.13
N ALA A 40 2.25 0.75 -4.45
CA ALA A 40 1.63 2.06 -4.60
C ALA A 40 1.62 2.86 -3.29
N ASN A 41 1.36 2.20 -2.16
CA ASN A 41 1.41 2.83 -0.84
C ASN A 41 2.78 3.46 -0.57
N ILE A 42 3.88 2.75 -0.87
CA ILE A 42 5.24 3.29 -0.66
C ILE A 42 5.55 4.44 -1.62
N LEU A 43 5.14 4.33 -2.89
CA LEU A 43 5.29 5.43 -3.84
C LEU A 43 4.55 6.67 -3.34
N SER A 44 3.28 6.54 -2.98
CA SER A 44 2.47 7.64 -2.46
C SER A 44 3.03 8.19 -1.14
N ALA A 45 3.54 7.32 -0.27
CA ALA A 45 4.15 7.70 0.99
C ALA A 45 5.37 8.61 0.81
N VAL A 46 6.23 8.27 -0.17
CA VAL A 46 7.48 9.00 -0.45
C VAL A 46 7.24 10.24 -1.30
N LEU A 47 6.33 10.17 -2.28
CA LEU A 47 6.10 11.26 -3.23
C LEU A 47 5.08 12.30 -2.75
N LEU A 48 4.04 11.88 -2.03
CA LEU A 48 2.86 12.71 -1.77
C LEU A 48 2.69 13.09 -0.29
N GLY A 49 3.22 12.26 0.61
CA GLY A 49 3.09 12.43 2.06
C GLY A 49 1.84 11.77 2.64
N PRO A 50 1.62 11.87 3.97
CA PRO A 50 0.77 10.94 4.70
C PRO A 50 -0.69 11.02 4.30
N TRP A 51 -1.25 12.23 4.16
CA TRP A 51 -2.67 12.40 3.84
C TRP A 51 -3.03 11.95 2.43
N TYR A 52 -2.18 12.26 1.45
CA TYR A 52 -2.39 11.83 0.08
C TYR A 52 -2.12 10.34 -0.12
N ALA A 53 -1.19 9.75 0.65
CA ALA A 53 -0.96 8.30 0.65
C ALA A 53 -2.16 7.53 1.21
N VAL A 54 -2.72 7.98 2.34
CA VAL A 54 -3.95 7.39 2.90
C VAL A 54 -5.14 7.59 1.96
N LEU A 55 -5.27 8.78 1.36
CA LEU A 55 -6.33 9.04 0.39
C LEU A 55 -6.21 8.14 -0.85
N GLN A 56 -4.99 7.93 -1.37
CA GLN A 56 -4.75 7.00 -2.46
C GLN A 56 -5.17 5.58 -2.09
N ALA A 57 -4.73 5.09 -0.92
CA ALA A 57 -5.08 3.77 -0.41
C ALA A 57 -6.60 3.61 -0.26
N PHE A 58 -7.28 4.62 0.27
CA PHE A 58 -8.73 4.64 0.43
C PHE A 58 -9.46 4.61 -0.93
N ILE A 59 -9.08 5.46 -1.88
CA ILE A 59 -9.68 5.50 -3.21
C ILE A 59 -9.51 4.15 -3.91
N THR A 60 -8.30 3.59 -3.89
CA THR A 60 -8.05 2.29 -4.52
C THR A 60 -8.87 1.18 -3.89
N SER A 61 -8.93 1.09 -2.55
CA SER A 61 -9.75 0.09 -1.86
C SER A 61 -11.24 0.26 -2.17
N THR A 62 -11.72 1.51 -2.26
CA THR A 62 -13.10 1.83 -2.64
C THR A 62 -13.42 1.38 -4.06
N LEU A 63 -12.60 1.77 -5.04
CA LEU A 63 -12.82 1.40 -6.43
C LEU A 63 -12.75 -0.12 -6.61
N ARG A 64 -11.79 -0.80 -5.95
CA ARG A 64 -11.69 -2.26 -6.01
C ARG A 64 -12.91 -2.95 -5.41
N LEU A 65 -13.45 -2.43 -4.30
CA LEU A 65 -14.69 -2.95 -3.71
C LEU A 65 -15.87 -2.77 -4.65
N LEU A 66 -16.06 -1.58 -5.22
CA LEU A 66 -17.17 -1.29 -6.14
C LEU A 66 -17.09 -2.10 -7.44
N LEU A 67 -15.89 -2.33 -7.95
CA LEU A 67 -15.65 -3.12 -9.16
C LEU A 67 -15.68 -4.64 -8.90
N GLY A 68 -15.93 -5.09 -7.66
CA GLY A 68 -15.97 -6.52 -7.31
C GLY A 68 -14.62 -7.23 -7.35
N THR A 69 -13.51 -6.48 -7.37
CA THR A 69 -12.16 -7.04 -7.46
C THR A 69 -11.39 -6.95 -6.12
N GLY A 70 -11.97 -6.27 -5.13
CA GLY A 70 -11.43 -6.18 -3.77
C GLY A 70 -12.47 -6.59 -2.74
N THR A 71 -12.03 -6.65 -1.49
CA THR A 71 -12.88 -6.95 -0.34
C THR A 71 -12.79 -5.82 0.68
N VAL A 72 -13.73 -5.79 1.63
CA VAL A 72 -13.70 -4.82 2.75
C VAL A 72 -12.43 -4.97 3.60
N PHE A 73 -11.76 -6.11 3.54
CA PHE A 73 -10.49 -6.36 4.21
C PHE A 73 -9.31 -5.52 3.66
N ALA A 74 -9.44 -4.95 2.46
CA ALA A 74 -8.39 -4.13 1.86
C ALA A 74 -8.23 -2.76 2.53
N TYR A 75 -9.24 -2.26 3.26
CA TYR A 75 -9.21 -0.92 3.85
C TYR A 75 -8.24 -0.80 5.03
N PRO A 76 -8.37 -1.58 6.13
CA PRO A 76 -7.54 -1.36 7.31
C PRO A 76 -6.07 -1.57 7.01
N GLY A 77 -5.75 -2.68 6.31
CA GLY A 77 -4.42 -3.00 5.81
C GLY A 77 -3.79 -1.84 5.04
N SER A 78 -4.39 -1.49 3.90
CA SER A 78 -3.81 -0.52 2.99
C SER A 78 -3.69 0.88 3.58
N MET A 79 -4.71 1.36 4.31
CA MET A 79 -4.69 2.71 4.87
C MET A 79 -3.69 2.86 6.02
N ILE A 80 -3.60 1.87 6.91
CA ILE A 80 -2.65 1.86 8.02
C ILE A 80 -1.22 1.72 7.49
N GLY A 81 -1.00 0.83 6.51
CA GLY A 81 0.27 0.70 5.80
C GLY A 81 0.75 2.00 5.17
N ALA A 82 -0.09 2.62 4.34
CA ALA A 82 0.22 3.89 3.70
C ALA A 82 0.54 5.01 4.70
N PHE A 83 -0.23 5.08 5.80
CA PHE A 83 0.02 6.05 6.86
C PHE A 83 1.38 5.82 7.53
N LEU A 84 1.66 4.60 7.99
CA LEU A 84 2.92 4.29 8.69
C LEU A 84 4.14 4.38 7.78
N ALA A 85 4.02 3.93 6.52
CA ALA A 85 5.06 4.12 5.51
C ALA A 85 5.40 5.60 5.34
N SER A 86 4.38 6.46 5.20
CA SER A 86 4.61 7.88 5.02
C SER A 86 5.09 8.58 6.28
N PHE A 87 4.57 8.20 7.46
CA PHE A 87 5.00 8.76 8.74
C PHE A 87 6.47 8.44 9.04
N LEU A 88 6.89 7.18 8.88
CA LEU A 88 8.29 6.79 9.10
C LEU A 88 9.21 7.41 8.05
N PHE A 89 8.78 7.51 6.79
CA PHE A 89 9.53 8.24 5.77
C PHE A 89 9.65 9.72 6.12
N ALA A 90 8.57 10.39 6.52
CA ALA A 90 8.59 11.81 6.85
C ALA A 90 9.57 12.11 8.01
N LYS A 91 9.66 11.21 9.00
CA LYS A 91 10.59 11.37 10.13
C LYS A 91 12.04 11.07 9.78
N THR A 92 12.29 10.08 8.93
CA THR A 92 13.66 9.57 8.70
C THR A 92 14.27 10.03 7.38
N GLN A 93 13.44 10.47 6.43
CA GLN A 93 13.79 10.77 5.04
C GLN A 93 14.49 9.61 4.30
N LYS A 94 14.30 8.37 4.79
CA LYS A 94 14.92 7.16 4.25
C LYS A 94 13.85 6.25 3.63
N ILE A 95 13.99 5.94 2.35
CA ILE A 95 13.05 5.07 1.59
C ILE A 95 12.88 3.70 2.26
N ALA A 96 13.94 3.16 2.88
CA ALA A 96 13.88 1.88 3.60
C ALA A 96 12.85 1.91 4.75
N PHE A 97 12.71 3.03 5.45
CA PHE A 97 11.74 3.19 6.53
C PHE A 97 10.30 3.30 6.03
N ALA A 98 10.08 3.75 4.78
CA ALA A 98 8.79 3.65 4.12
C ALA A 98 8.38 2.18 3.94
N GLY A 99 9.30 1.34 3.47
CA GLY A 99 9.08 -0.10 3.34
C GLY A 99 8.82 -0.79 4.68
N ILE A 100 9.60 -0.47 5.72
CA ILE A 100 9.36 -0.98 7.08
C ILE A 100 7.97 -0.58 7.58
N GLY A 101 7.57 0.68 7.36
CA GLY A 101 6.25 1.17 7.77
C GLY A 101 5.11 0.46 7.04
N GLU A 102 5.26 0.17 5.75
CA GLU A 102 4.28 -0.60 4.98
C GLU A 102 4.18 -2.05 5.47
N VAL A 103 5.30 -2.73 5.73
CA VAL A 103 5.32 -4.12 6.21
C VAL A 103 4.71 -4.24 7.60
N ILE A 104 5.07 -3.35 8.53
CA ILE A 104 4.50 -3.34 9.88
C ILE A 104 3.03 -2.91 9.83
N GLY A 105 2.73 -1.86 9.07
CA GLY A 105 1.41 -1.26 9.01
C GLY A 105 0.39 -2.14 8.34
N THR A 106 0.68 -2.73 7.18
CA THR A 106 -0.26 -3.61 6.50
C THR A 106 -0.16 -5.06 6.99
N GLY A 107 1.06 -5.59 7.10
CA GLY A 107 1.31 -7.00 7.39
C GLY A 107 0.99 -7.40 8.82
N ILE A 108 1.12 -6.48 9.79
CA ILE A 108 0.88 -6.77 11.20
C ILE A 108 -0.34 -6.01 11.70
N ILE A 109 -0.25 -4.68 11.79
CA ILE A 109 -1.28 -3.86 12.45
C ILE A 109 -2.59 -3.91 11.66
N GLY A 110 -2.51 -3.72 10.35
CA GLY A 110 -3.65 -3.70 9.45
C GLY A 110 -4.31 -5.07 9.30
N ALA A 111 -3.52 -6.14 9.29
CA ALA A 111 -4.04 -7.50 9.30
C ALA A 111 -4.80 -7.80 10.62
N VAL A 112 -4.29 -7.36 11.78
CA VAL A 112 -5.01 -7.46 13.05
C VAL A 112 -6.25 -6.57 13.08
N ALA A 113 -6.17 -5.34 12.56
CA ALA A 113 -7.30 -4.42 12.46
C ALA A 113 -8.41 -4.93 11.52
N THR A 114 -8.09 -5.88 10.64
CA THR A 114 -9.05 -6.56 9.77
C THR A 114 -9.84 -7.63 10.51
N TYR A 115 -9.36 -8.12 11.67
CA TYR A 115 -10.00 -9.20 12.43
C TYR A 115 -11.47 -8.96 12.81
N PRO A 116 -11.86 -7.78 13.36
CA PRO A 116 -13.25 -7.56 13.76
C PRO A 116 -14.18 -7.66 12.57
N ILE A 117 -13.75 -7.13 11.42
CA ILE A 117 -14.49 -7.19 10.15
C ILE A 117 -14.59 -8.64 9.67
N ALA A 118 -13.51 -9.42 9.77
CA ALA A 118 -13.49 -10.83 9.38
C ALA A 118 -14.43 -11.69 10.25
N ILE A 119 -14.47 -11.46 11.56
CA ILE A 119 -15.42 -12.17 12.45
C ILE A 119 -16.86 -11.84 12.06
N LEU A 120 -17.17 -10.54 11.90
CA LEU A 120 -18.53 -10.08 11.61
C LEU A 120 -19.06 -10.61 10.27
N LEU A 121 -18.19 -10.70 9.25
CA LEU A 121 -18.60 -11.10 7.90
C LEU A 121 -18.48 -12.61 7.63
N LEU A 122 -17.47 -13.27 8.19
CA LEU A 122 -17.14 -14.68 7.87
C LEU A 122 -17.42 -15.65 9.02
N GLY A 123 -17.74 -15.17 10.22
CA GLY A 123 -18.14 -16.00 11.37
C GLY A 123 -17.05 -16.94 11.93
N GLN A 124 -15.83 -16.91 11.39
CA GLN A 124 -14.78 -17.89 11.73
C GLN A 124 -13.52 -17.25 12.32
N LYS A 125 -13.09 -17.80 13.47
CA LYS A 125 -11.83 -17.44 14.15
C LYS A 125 -10.57 -17.81 13.35
N ALA A 126 -10.68 -18.77 12.41
CA ALA A 126 -9.57 -19.23 11.56
C ALA A 126 -9.11 -18.20 10.51
N SER A 127 -9.84 -17.09 10.32
CA SER A 127 -9.54 -16.05 9.34
C SER A 127 -8.22 -15.32 9.60
N LEU A 128 -7.82 -15.12 10.87
CA LEU A 128 -6.63 -14.33 11.21
C LEU A 128 -5.32 -15.04 10.84
N PHE A 129 -5.25 -16.35 11.08
CA PHE A 129 -4.07 -17.17 10.77
C PHE A 129 -3.82 -17.32 9.27
N GLY A 130 -4.85 -17.15 8.42
CA GLY A 130 -4.68 -17.08 6.96
C GLY A 130 -4.37 -15.67 6.45
N LEU A 131 -5.04 -14.65 6.99
CA LEU A 131 -4.92 -13.27 6.51
C LEU A 131 -3.56 -12.64 6.86
N VAL A 132 -3.05 -12.83 8.07
CA VAL A 132 -1.78 -12.20 8.51
C VAL A 132 -0.60 -12.64 7.64
N PRO A 133 -0.33 -13.95 7.42
CA PRO A 133 0.77 -14.36 6.56
C PRO A 133 0.60 -13.89 5.12
N ALA A 134 -0.62 -13.93 4.57
CA ALA A 134 -0.89 -13.47 3.21
C ALA A 134 -0.59 -11.97 3.05
N PHE A 135 -1.04 -11.15 4.01
CA PHE A 135 -0.82 -9.70 4.01
C PHE A 135 0.65 -9.37 4.22
N ALA A 136 1.34 -10.09 5.11
CA ALA A 136 2.76 -9.89 5.38
C ALA A 136 3.63 -10.21 4.16
N ILE A 137 3.41 -11.36 3.51
CA ILE A 137 4.15 -11.75 2.30
C ILE A 137 3.89 -10.74 1.18
N SER A 138 2.62 -10.39 0.94
CA SER A 138 2.26 -9.43 -0.10
C SER A 138 2.82 -8.04 0.13
N SER A 139 2.75 -7.56 1.37
CA SER A 139 3.31 -6.28 1.77
C SER A 139 4.82 -6.26 1.63
N PHE A 140 5.51 -7.33 2.04
CA PHE A 140 6.96 -7.44 1.90
C PHE A 140 7.40 -7.44 0.44
N THR A 141 6.74 -8.21 -0.42
CA THR A 141 7.03 -8.23 -1.87
C THR A 141 6.82 -6.85 -2.49
N GLY A 142 5.68 -6.21 -2.23
CA GLY A 142 5.43 -4.86 -2.74
C GLY A 142 6.40 -3.82 -2.16
N ALA A 143 6.87 -4.03 -0.93
CA ALA A 143 7.85 -3.17 -0.29
C ALA A 143 9.21 -3.21 -0.97
N ILE A 144 9.68 -4.40 -1.33
CA ILE A 144 10.92 -4.57 -2.10
C ILE A 144 10.79 -3.90 -3.46
N MET A 145 9.67 -4.12 -4.16
CA MET A 145 9.42 -3.50 -5.47
C MET A 145 9.42 -1.97 -5.39
N GLY A 146 8.72 -1.41 -4.40
CA GLY A 146 8.59 0.04 -4.22
C GLY A 146 9.93 0.68 -3.85
N TYR A 147 10.66 0.04 -2.94
CA TYR A 147 12.01 0.46 -2.57
C TYR A 147 12.96 0.44 -3.77
N GLY A 148 12.94 -0.64 -4.56
CA GLY A 148 13.78 -0.78 -5.76
C GLY A 148 13.56 0.36 -6.76
N LEU A 149 12.30 0.61 -7.12
CA LEU A 149 11.96 1.70 -8.06
C LEU A 149 12.37 3.07 -7.52
N LEU A 150 12.01 3.39 -6.27
CA LEU A 150 12.34 4.68 -5.68
C LEU A 150 13.85 4.89 -5.55
N LYS A 151 14.63 3.83 -5.26
CA LYS A 151 16.09 3.93 -5.22
C LYS A 151 16.68 4.26 -6.59
N ILE A 152 16.15 3.68 -7.67
CA ILE A 152 16.54 3.99 -9.04
C ILE A 152 16.19 5.46 -9.36
N LEU A 153 14.97 5.89 -9.04
CA LEU A 153 14.53 7.28 -9.24
C LEU A 153 15.37 8.29 -8.44
N ASN A 154 15.78 7.94 -7.22
CA ASN A 154 16.63 8.77 -6.38
C ASN A 154 18.02 8.93 -6.98
N LYS A 155 18.61 7.81 -7.43
CA LYS A 155 19.95 7.78 -8.04
C LYS A 155 20.02 8.66 -9.30
N ASN A 156 18.92 8.74 -10.04
CA ASN A 156 18.82 9.57 -11.25
C ASN A 156 18.39 11.02 -10.97
N HIS A 157 18.33 11.47 -9.71
CA HIS A 157 17.87 12.81 -9.29
C HIS A 157 16.43 13.19 -9.73
N ILE A 158 15.63 12.20 -10.14
CA ILE A 158 14.25 12.40 -10.59
C ILE A 158 13.33 12.67 -9.40
N LEU A 159 13.60 12.05 -8.24
CA LEU A 159 12.80 12.28 -7.02
C LEU A 159 12.82 13.75 -6.58
N VAL A 160 13.95 14.44 -6.73
CA VAL A 160 14.04 15.87 -6.41
C VAL A 160 13.10 16.67 -7.31
N HIS A 161 13.02 16.36 -8.60
CA HIS A 161 12.14 17.06 -9.55
C HIS A 161 10.64 16.77 -9.30
N ILE A 162 10.30 15.57 -8.86
CA ILE A 162 8.90 15.20 -8.58
C ILE A 162 8.45 15.77 -7.23
N SER A 163 9.31 15.70 -6.20
CA SER A 163 8.98 16.11 -4.83
C SER A 163 9.26 17.60 -4.55
N SER A 164 10.03 18.29 -5.41
CA SER A 164 10.37 19.71 -5.23
C SER A 164 9.14 20.58 -5.03
N LYS A 165 9.29 21.47 -4.05
CA LYS A 165 8.31 22.40 -3.49
C LYS A 165 7.54 23.20 -4.54
#